data_AF-A0A8H4W7H2-F1
#
_entry.id   AF-A0A8H4W7H2-F1
#
_cell.length_a   1.000
_cell.length_b   1.000
_cell.length_c   1.000
_cell.angle_alpha   90.00
_cell.angle_beta   90.00
_cell.angle_gamma   90.00
#
_symmetry.space_group_name_H-M   'P 1'
#
loop_
_entity.id
_entity.type
_entity.pdbx_description
1 polymer ?
#
loop_
_entity_poly.entity_id
_entity_poly.type
_entity_poly.pdbx_seq_one_letter_code
_entity_poly.pdbx_strand_id
1 'polypeptide(L)'
;MVTTVNNEDHARIRKVLVPVFTDNSLLKHEFLVHSYVDLTIRQFKKIIDENTNNSKHEQIRAVIDVVKWYNFCLFNIIGDLGLGEAFGSLEKSEYHPSEDIVVVERKLVEVRFRLGAEEEG
;
A
#
# COMPACT_ATOMS: atom_id res chain seq x y z
N MET A 1 -0.23 -6.39 -19.64
CA MET A 1 0.12 -7.14 -20.88
C MET A 1 0.24 -8.60 -20.50
N VAL A 2 -0.64 -9.48 -20.99
CA VAL A 2 -0.49 -10.93 -20.75
C VAL A 2 0.56 -11.41 -21.75
N THR A 3 1.63 -12.03 -21.29
CA THR A 3 2.66 -12.58 -22.18
C THR A 3 2.67 -14.09 -22.04
N THR A 4 2.02 -14.79 -22.96
CA THR A 4 2.18 -16.24 -23.13
C THR A 4 2.85 -16.51 -24.46
N VAL A 5 3.71 -17.53 -24.51
CA VAL A 5 4.43 -17.92 -25.73
C VAL A 5 3.47 -18.42 -26.83
N ASN A 6 2.32 -18.96 -26.43
CA ASN A 6 1.26 -19.40 -27.33
C ASN A 6 0.16 -18.33 -27.49
N ASN A 7 -0.20 -18.02 -28.74
CA ASN A 7 -1.24 -17.05 -29.10
C ASN A 7 -2.66 -17.50 -28.72
N GLU A 8 -2.95 -18.80 -28.76
CA GLU A 8 -4.26 -19.34 -28.38
C GLU A 8 -4.49 -19.21 -26.87
N ASP A 9 -3.46 -19.51 -26.08
CA ASP A 9 -3.49 -19.30 -24.63
C ASP A 9 -3.57 -17.80 -24.30
N HIS A 10 -2.86 -16.95 -25.05
CA HIS A 10 -2.95 -15.49 -24.88
C HIS A 10 -4.38 -15.00 -25.09
N ALA A 11 -5.03 -15.43 -26.18
CA ALA A 11 -6.41 -15.06 -26.49
C ALA A 11 -7.39 -15.58 -25.42
N ARG A 12 -7.21 -16.82 -24.97
CA ARG A 12 -8.05 -17.42 -23.91
C ARG A 12 -7.92 -16.67 -22.59
N ILE A 13 -6.70 -16.43 -22.13
CA ILE A 13 -6.45 -15.72 -20.86
C ILE A 13 -6.94 -14.28 -20.95
N ARG A 14 -6.67 -13.59 -22.07
CA ARG A 14 -7.18 -12.23 -22.30
C ARG A 14 -8.70 -12.18 -22.23
N LYS A 15 -9.40 -13.13 -22.85
CA LYS A 15 -10.87 -13.19 -22.83
C LYS A 15 -11.43 -13.32 -21.42
N VAL A 16 -10.74 -14.05 -20.53
CA VAL A 16 -11.13 -14.21 -19.13
C VAL A 16 -10.79 -12.96 -18.29
N LEU A 17 -9.69 -12.28 -18.58
CA LEU A 17 -9.24 -11.12 -17.80
C LEU A 17 -9.90 -9.80 -18.19
N VAL A 18 -10.27 -9.61 -19.47
CA VAL A 18 -10.85 -8.35 -19.98
C VAL A 18 -12.06 -7.85 -19.14
N PRO A 19 -13.01 -8.68 -18.71
CA PRO A 19 -14.13 -8.24 -17.88
C PRO A 19 -13.73 -7.61 -16.53
N VAL A 20 -12.58 -8.02 -15.97
CA VAL A 20 -12.06 -7.51 -14.68
C VAL A 20 -11.51 -6.07 -14.82
N PHE A 21 -11.10 -5.68 -16.02
CA PHE A 21 -10.53 -4.36 -16.32
C PHE A 21 -11.49 -3.43 -17.07
N THR A 22 -12.80 -3.65 -16.99
CA THR A 22 -13.81 -2.71 -17.52
C THR A 22 -14.03 -1.54 -16.56
N ASP A 23 -14.44 -0.37 -17.05
CA ASP A 23 -14.70 0.82 -16.21
C ASP A 23 -15.63 0.51 -15.03
N ASN A 24 -16.66 -0.31 -15.27
CA ASN A 24 -17.60 -0.71 -14.23
C ASN A 24 -16.98 -1.67 -13.19
N SER A 25 -16.03 -2.52 -13.59
CA SER A 25 -15.25 -3.34 -12.66
C SER A 25 -14.21 -2.50 -11.90
N LEU A 26 -13.61 -1.50 -12.54
CA LEU A 26 -12.68 -0.57 -11.89
C LEU A 26 -13.37 0.28 -10.82
N LEU A 27 -14.60 0.74 -11.06
CA LEU A 27 -15.41 1.41 -10.04
C LEU A 27 -15.72 0.50 -8.83
N LYS A 28 -15.92 -0.81 -9.06
CA LYS A 28 -16.09 -1.77 -7.96
C LYS A 28 -14.81 -1.95 -7.14
N HIS A 29 -13.65 -1.72 -7.75
CA HIS A 29 -12.35 -1.77 -7.06
C HIS A 29 -12.02 -0.48 -6.30
N GLU A 30 -12.76 0.61 -6.48
CA GLU A 30 -12.57 1.86 -5.73
C GLU A 30 -12.64 1.63 -4.22
N PHE A 31 -13.66 0.89 -3.75
CA PHE A 31 -13.84 0.54 -2.34
C PHE A 31 -12.62 -0.20 -1.78
N LEU A 32 -12.07 -1.12 -2.57
CA LEU A 32 -10.91 -1.93 -2.19
C LEU A 32 -9.66 -1.05 -2.05
N VAL A 33 -9.38 -0.21 -3.03
CA VAL A 33 -8.27 0.76 -2.97
C VAL A 33 -8.43 1.69 -1.78
N HIS A 34 -9.62 2.24 -1.55
CA HIS A 34 -9.91 3.08 -0.38
C HIS A 34 -9.60 2.34 0.93
N SER A 35 -10.00 1.08 1.07
CA SER A 35 -9.76 0.31 2.29
C SER A 35 -8.26 0.12 2.61
N TYR A 36 -7.42 -0.07 1.58
CA TYR A 36 -5.97 -0.18 1.74
C TYR A 36 -5.30 1.16 2.04
N VAL A 37 -5.81 2.25 1.46
CA VAL A 37 -5.36 3.61 1.80
C VAL A 37 -5.70 3.92 3.26
N ASP A 38 -6.92 3.62 3.70
CA ASP A 38 -7.36 3.80 5.09
C ASP A 38 -6.51 2.97 6.07
N LEU A 39 -6.16 1.74 5.68
CA LEU A 39 -5.26 0.89 6.47
C LEU A 39 -3.84 1.50 6.57
N THR A 40 -3.33 2.05 5.47
CA THR A 40 -2.02 2.74 5.46
C THR A 40 -2.02 3.95 6.40
N ILE A 41 -3.08 4.77 6.35
CA ILE A 41 -3.23 5.94 7.24
C ILE A 41 -3.33 5.51 8.70
N ARG A 42 -4.07 4.43 9.01
CA ARG A 42 -4.15 3.88 10.37
C ARG A 42 -2.79 3.46 10.91
N GLN A 43 -1.96 2.84 10.09
CA GLN A 43 -0.61 2.44 10.48
C GLN A 43 0.30 3.66 10.71
N PHE A 44 0.17 4.72 9.91
CA PHE A 44 0.90 5.97 10.15
C PHE A 44 0.53 6.62 11.48
N LYS A 45 -0.77 6.67 11.80
CA LYS A 45 -1.24 7.18 13.10
C LYS A 45 -0.65 6.39 14.25
N LYS A 46 -0.68 5.04 14.15
CA LYS A 46 -0.07 4.16 15.15
C LYS A 46 1.43 4.44 15.35
N ILE A 47 2.20 4.59 14.27
CA ILE A 47 3.63 4.93 14.35
C ILE A 47 3.82 6.29 15.05
N ILE A 48 3.00 7.29 14.73
CA ILE A 48 3.07 8.61 15.35
C ILE A 48 2.77 8.53 16.86
N ASP A 49 1.73 7.81 17.24
CA ASP A 49 1.31 7.63 18.64
C ASP A 49 2.39 6.90 19.46
N GLU A 50 2.99 5.85 18.91
CA GLU A 50 4.08 5.10 19.54
C GLU A 50 5.35 5.96 19.74
N ASN A 51 5.66 6.85 18.79
CA ASN A 51 6.80 7.76 18.92
C ASN A 51 6.53 8.93 19.87
N THR A 52 5.26 9.33 20.02
CA THR A 52 4.82 10.37 20.95
C THR A 52 4.96 9.92 22.40
N ASN A 53 4.53 8.70 22.71
CA ASN A 53 4.55 8.18 24.08
C ASN A 53 5.96 7.90 24.64
N ASN A 54 6.96 7.75 23.77
CA ASN A 54 8.34 7.43 24.15
C ASN A 54 9.28 8.65 24.21
N SER A 55 8.84 9.83 23.76
CA SER A 55 9.69 11.01 23.64
C SER A 55 9.52 11.96 24.83
N LYS A 56 10.50 12.00 25.74
CA LYS A 56 10.63 13.02 26.80
C LYS A 56 11.05 14.41 26.29
N HIS A 57 11.27 14.56 24.98
CA HIS A 57 11.71 15.80 24.36
C HIS A 57 10.57 16.46 23.58
N GLU A 58 10.51 17.79 23.69
CA GLU A 58 9.50 18.74 23.20
C GLU A 58 9.27 18.75 21.67
N GLN A 59 9.88 17.82 20.94
CA GLN A 59 9.64 17.63 19.51
C GLN A 59 9.36 16.15 19.22
N ILE A 60 8.08 15.80 19.22
CA ILE A 60 7.59 14.54 18.67
C ILE A 60 8.00 14.48 17.20
N ARG A 61 8.81 13.50 16.83
CA ARG A 61 9.24 13.26 15.44
C ARG A 61 9.04 11.79 15.10
N ALA A 62 7.99 11.50 14.34
CA ALA A 62 7.83 10.20 13.71
C ALA A 62 8.52 10.21 12.34
N VAL A 63 9.42 9.26 12.09
CA VAL A 63 10.08 9.07 10.80
C VAL A 63 9.39 7.93 10.07
N ILE A 64 8.87 8.18 8.88
CA ILE A 64 8.14 7.20 8.08
C ILE A 64 8.81 7.06 6.72
N ASP A 65 9.17 5.83 6.33
CA ASP A 65 9.61 5.50 4.98
C ASP A 65 8.40 5.36 4.05
N VAL A 66 7.98 6.49 3.45
CA VAL A 66 6.78 6.52 2.61
C VAL A 66 6.89 5.63 1.37
N VAL A 67 8.10 5.40 0.86
CA VAL A 67 8.31 4.51 -0.30
C VAL A 67 8.00 3.06 0.10
N LYS A 68 8.48 2.62 1.27
CA LYS A 68 8.16 1.30 1.81
C LYS A 68 6.65 1.10 1.96
N TRP A 69 5.97 2.07 2.55
CA TRP A 69 4.52 1.99 2.80
C TRP A 69 3.67 2.09 1.54
N TYR A 70 4.10 2.90 0.56
CA TYR A 70 3.50 2.91 -0.77
C TYR A 70 3.60 1.54 -1.43
N ASN A 71 4.77 0.90 -1.35
CA ASN A 71 4.96 -0.44 -1.90
C ASN A 71 4.07 -1.47 -1.21
N PHE A 72 3.95 -1.45 0.13
CA PHE A 72 3.00 -2.32 0.83
C PHE A 72 1.56 -2.12 0.34
N CYS A 73 1.09 -0.89 0.26
CA CYS A 73 -0.26 -0.59 -0.21
C CYS A 73 -0.47 -1.10 -1.64
N LEU A 74 0.48 -0.82 -2.54
CA LEU A 74 0.43 -1.22 -3.94
C LEU A 74 0.43 -2.74 -4.10
N PHE A 75 1.32 -3.47 -3.41
CA PHE A 75 1.38 -4.92 -3.51
C PHE A 75 0.13 -5.59 -2.95
N ASN A 76 -0.44 -5.09 -1.85
CA ASN A 76 -1.69 -5.65 -1.32
C ASN A 76 -2.86 -5.42 -2.29
N ILE A 77 -2.98 -4.22 -2.89
CA ILE A 77 -3.98 -3.95 -3.93
C ILE A 77 -3.80 -4.89 -5.14
N ILE A 78 -2.57 -5.05 -5.64
CA ILE A 78 -2.29 -5.91 -6.79
C ILE A 78 -2.50 -7.39 -6.44
N GLY A 79 -2.15 -7.82 -5.23
CA GLY A 79 -2.38 -9.19 -4.75
C GLY A 79 -3.86 -9.51 -4.70
N ASP A 80 -4.67 -8.62 -4.11
CA ASP A 80 -6.10 -8.83 -3.98
C ASP A 80 -6.81 -8.80 -5.35
N LEU A 81 -6.41 -7.88 -6.24
CA LEU A 81 -6.98 -7.78 -7.59
C LEU A 81 -6.49 -8.86 -8.56
N GLY A 82 -5.22 -9.29 -8.43
CA GLY A 82 -4.55 -10.16 -9.40
C GLY A 82 -4.50 -11.63 -8.99
N LEU A 83 -4.43 -11.91 -7.68
CA LEU A 83 -4.28 -13.25 -7.11
C LEU A 83 -5.46 -13.65 -6.21
N GLY A 84 -6.34 -12.70 -5.86
CA GLY A 84 -7.48 -12.92 -4.97
C GLY A 84 -7.09 -13.05 -3.49
N GLU A 85 -5.84 -12.76 -3.15
CA GLU A 85 -5.34 -12.72 -1.77
C GLU A 85 -4.38 -11.54 -1.58
N ALA A 86 -4.54 -10.83 -0.46
CA ALA A 86 -3.61 -9.81 -0.03
C ALA A 86 -2.34 -10.46 0.55
N PHE A 87 -1.17 -9.88 0.28
CA PHE A 87 0.09 -10.37 0.86
C PHE A 87 0.18 -10.17 2.38
N GLY A 88 -0.64 -9.28 2.95
CA GLY A 88 -0.67 -8.99 4.39
C GLY A 88 0.51 -8.15 4.88
N SER A 89 1.36 -7.68 3.97
CA SER A 89 2.54 -6.87 4.28
C SER A 89 2.20 -5.52 4.90
N LEU A 90 1.05 -4.94 4.54
CA LEU A 90 0.56 -3.69 5.11
C LEU A 90 0.12 -3.81 6.58
N GLU A 91 -0.51 -4.93 6.95
CA GLU A 91 -0.92 -5.19 8.34
C GLU A 91 0.29 -5.52 9.22
N LYS A 92 1.20 -6.34 8.71
CA LYS A 92 2.39 -6.82 9.43
C LYS A 92 3.54 -5.82 9.45
N SER A 93 3.48 -4.77 8.62
CA SER A 93 4.57 -3.81 8.42
C SER A 93 5.90 -4.44 7.94
N GLU A 94 5.80 -5.61 7.32
CA GLU A 94 6.90 -6.48 6.90
C GLU A 94 6.65 -6.96 5.46
N TYR A 95 7.69 -7.00 4.64
CA TYR A 95 7.58 -7.51 3.27
C TYR A 95 7.26 -9.00 3.28
N HIS A 96 6.36 -9.40 2.39
CA HIS A 96 6.22 -10.82 2.07
C HIS A 96 7.43 -11.26 1.22
N PRO A 97 7.95 -12.49 1.34
CA PRO A 97 9.12 -12.95 0.56
C PRO A 97 8.98 -12.75 -0.96
N SER A 98 7.76 -12.82 -1.47
CA SER A 98 7.45 -12.57 -2.89
C SER A 98 7.55 -11.09 -3.30
N GLU A 99 7.40 -10.15 -2.36
CA GLU A 99 7.50 -8.70 -2.59
C GLU A 99 8.96 -8.24 -2.54
N ASP A 100 9.78 -8.85 -1.68
CA ASP A 100 11.21 -8.54 -1.52
C ASP A 100 12.00 -8.68 -2.83
N ILE A 101 11.61 -9.63 -3.69
CA ILE A 101 12.27 -9.85 -4.99
C ILE A 101 12.00 -8.70 -5.98
N VAL A 102 10.88 -7.99 -5.82
CA VAL A 102 10.40 -6.98 -6.77
C VAL A 102 10.83 -5.56 -6.38
N VAL A 103 11.07 -5.31 -5.10
CA VAL A 103 11.44 -3.97 -4.60
C VAL A 103 12.90 -3.67 -4.93
N VAL A 104 13.11 -3.01 -6.07
CA VAL A 104 14.40 -2.42 -6.46
C VAL A 104 14.37 -0.92 -6.13
N GLU A 105 15.40 -0.50 -5.39
CA GLU A 105 15.78 0.88 -5.05
C GLU A 105 15.16 1.50 -3.78
N ARG A 106 16.02 1.74 -2.79
CA ARG A 106 15.72 2.39 -1.50
C ARG A 106 16.03 3.89 -1.60
N LYS A 107 15.00 4.75 -1.55
CA LYS A 107 15.17 6.17 -1.19
C LYS A 107 14.25 6.48 -0.02
N LEU A 108 14.84 6.67 1.16
CA LEU A 108 14.12 7.18 2.31
C LEU A 108 13.71 8.64 2.04
N VAL A 109 12.43 8.94 2.14
CA VAL A 109 11.88 10.30 2.14
C VAL A 109 11.41 10.63 3.55
N GLU A 110 11.99 11.65 4.18
CA GLU A 110 11.60 12.12 5.51
C GLU A 110 10.35 13.00 5.40
N VAL A 111 9.19 12.52 5.88
CA VAL A 111 7.97 13.33 5.98
C VAL A 111 7.81 13.84 7.42
N ARG A 112 7.84 15.18 7.59
CA ARG A 112 7.66 15.84 8.89
C ARG A 112 6.21 16.29 9.05
N PHE A 113 5.51 15.74 10.04
CA PHE A 113 4.20 16.22 10.45
C PHE A 113 4.37 17.28 11.55
N ARG A 114 3.82 18.49 11.35
CA ARG A 114 3.66 19.49 12.40
C ARG A 114 2.27 19.32 12.99
N LEU A 115 2.17 18.77 14.19
CA LEU A 115 0.93 18.83 14.96
C LEU A 115 0.78 20.27 15.46
N GLY A 116 -0.20 20.99 14.92
CA GLY A 116 -0.60 22.29 15.43
C GLY A 116 -1.28 22.08 16.78
N ALA A 117 -0.71 22.66 17.83
CA ALA A 117 -1.43 22.89 19.06
C ALA A 117 -2.48 23.96 18.75
N GLU A 118 -3.76 23.59 18.77
CA GLU A 118 -4.85 24.56 18.86
C GLU A 118 -4.77 25.21 20.25
N GLU A 119 -4.21 26.41 20.30
CA GLU A 119 -4.51 27.39 21.34
C GLU A 119 -5.83 28.05 20.96
N GLU A 120 -6.92 27.73 21.66
CA GLU A 120 -8.06 28.64 21.77
C GLU A 120 -8.31 28.92 23.26
N GLY A 121 -8.26 30.22 23.57
CA GLY A 121 -8.50 30.80 24.89
C GLY A 121 -9.96 31.15 25.16
#